data_AF-A0A0R3HJ51-F1
#
_entry.id   AF-A0A0R3HJ51-F1
#
_cell.length_a   1.000
_cell.length_b   1.000
_cell.length_c   1.000
_cell.angle_alpha   90.00
_cell.angle_beta   90.00
_cell.angle_gamma   90.00
#
_symmetry.space_group_name_H-M   'P 1'
#
loop_
_entity.id
_entity.type
_entity.pdbx_description
1 polymer ?
#
loop_
_entity_poly.entity_id
_entity_poly.type
_entity_poly.pdbx_seq_one_letter_code
_entity_poly.pdbx_strand_id
1 'polypeptide(L)'
;MSESDDGIPELTESERIRIQATESDFAAMGDALRNGTATPEDVEGAFARFMSLDVDPQKRRNALHIPADAGPHAGAIETILRRIPDGWGRWISVDAGWYPLVIATDQRLAALDAAYRVHQIKEKFGTLRYYYWPSSDDVSPELLDAMDAITDDAQRASAVICERCGVPGVLQRTRYWAKTLCHSCADPLGYAPAPPPDLV
;
A
#
# COMPACT_ATOMS: atom_id res chain seq x y z
N MET A 1 6.57 33.86 0.16
CA MET A 1 7.21 33.26 -1.02
C MET A 1 7.76 31.93 -0.56
N SER A 2 7.31 30.86 -1.21
CA SER A 2 7.29 29.46 -0.78
C SER A 2 8.63 28.89 -0.29
N GLU A 3 8.68 28.52 0.98
CA GLU A 3 9.66 27.55 1.50
C GLU A 3 8.96 26.19 1.57
N SER A 4 9.20 25.31 0.60
CA SER A 4 8.93 23.87 0.69
C SER A 4 9.62 23.16 -0.49
N ASP A 5 10.95 23.25 -0.55
CA ASP A 5 11.76 22.30 -1.32
C ASP A 5 12.34 21.31 -0.31
N ASP A 6 11.47 20.39 0.12
CA ASP A 6 11.44 19.66 1.42
C ASP A 6 12.47 18.53 1.58
N GLY A 7 13.68 18.61 1.00
CA GLY A 7 14.76 17.63 1.25
C GLY A 7 14.44 16.16 0.89
N ILE A 8 13.27 15.87 0.30
CA ILE A 8 12.88 14.53 -0.14
C ILE A 8 13.66 14.22 -1.42
N PRO A 9 14.42 13.11 -1.48
CA PRO A 9 15.22 12.80 -2.65
C PRO A 9 14.34 12.45 -3.85
N GLU A 10 14.68 13.00 -5.01
CA GLU A 10 14.02 12.65 -6.27
C GLU A 10 14.72 11.48 -6.98
N LEU A 11 13.91 10.56 -7.50
CA LEU A 11 14.38 9.52 -8.41
C LEU A 11 14.37 10.07 -9.84
N THR A 12 15.50 9.93 -10.53
CA THR A 12 15.56 10.13 -11.98
C THR A 12 14.60 9.18 -12.69
N GLU A 13 14.19 9.54 -13.89
CA GLU A 13 13.33 8.68 -14.72
C GLU A 13 13.94 7.28 -14.89
N SER A 14 15.23 7.18 -15.16
CA SER A 14 15.94 5.90 -15.30
C SER A 14 15.99 5.08 -14.00
N GLU A 15 16.13 5.71 -12.83
CA GLU A 15 16.04 5.00 -11.55
C GLU A 15 14.61 4.51 -11.30
N ARG A 16 13.60 5.35 -11.54
CA ARG A 16 12.18 5.00 -11.38
C ARG A 16 11.79 3.82 -12.26
N ILE A 17 12.21 3.82 -13.54
CA ILE A 17 11.97 2.71 -14.47
C ILE A 17 12.62 1.42 -13.95
N ARG A 18 13.87 1.46 -13.49
CA ARG A 18 14.58 0.28 -12.96
C ARG A 18 13.92 -0.27 -11.69
N ILE A 19 13.49 0.61 -10.79
CA ILE A 19 12.77 0.24 -9.56
C ILE A 19 11.44 -0.42 -9.92
N GLN A 20 10.64 0.22 -10.78
CA GLN A 20 9.33 -0.29 -11.19
C GLN A 20 9.43 -1.64 -11.91
N ALA A 21 10.44 -1.82 -12.75
CA ALA A 21 10.71 -3.10 -13.41
C ALA A 21 11.01 -4.20 -12.38
N THR A 22 11.91 -3.91 -11.43
CA THR A 22 12.24 -4.82 -10.33
C THR A 22 11.01 -5.17 -9.49
N GLU A 23 10.16 -4.20 -9.16
CA GLU A 23 8.95 -4.42 -8.37
C GLU A 23 7.92 -5.27 -9.14
N SER A 24 7.79 -5.04 -10.45
CA SER A 24 6.95 -5.85 -11.33
C SER A 24 7.44 -7.30 -11.41
N ASP A 25 8.76 -7.50 -11.48
CA ASP A 25 9.36 -8.84 -11.44
C ASP A 25 9.08 -9.56 -10.12
N PHE A 26 9.17 -8.86 -8.99
CA PHE A 26 8.83 -9.43 -7.69
C PHE A 26 7.33 -9.73 -7.56
N ALA A 27 6.47 -8.88 -8.11
CA ALA A 27 5.04 -9.12 -8.16
C ALA A 27 4.71 -10.38 -8.97
N ALA A 28 5.30 -10.51 -10.17
CA ALA A 28 5.14 -11.65 -11.07
C ALA A 28 5.74 -12.95 -10.50
N MET A 29 6.94 -12.90 -9.94
CA MET A 29 7.54 -14.01 -9.18
C MET A 29 6.62 -14.41 -8.02
N GLY A 30 6.09 -13.42 -7.29
CA GLY A 30 5.10 -13.62 -6.26
C GLY A 30 3.84 -14.34 -6.78
N ASP A 31 3.31 -13.95 -7.94
CA ASP A 31 2.18 -14.63 -8.60
C ASP A 31 2.50 -16.06 -9.00
N ALA A 32 3.68 -16.30 -9.57
CA ALA A 32 4.10 -17.63 -9.95
C ALA A 32 4.28 -18.54 -8.72
N LEU A 33 4.83 -18.01 -7.63
CA LEU A 33 4.91 -18.70 -6.34
C LEU A 33 3.51 -18.96 -5.76
N ARG A 34 2.58 -17.99 -5.86
CA ARG A 34 1.17 -18.12 -5.44
C ARG A 34 0.48 -19.28 -6.15
N ASN A 35 0.75 -19.44 -7.45
CA ASN A 35 0.08 -20.43 -8.31
C ASN A 35 0.82 -21.78 -8.35
N GLY A 36 1.96 -21.92 -7.66
CA GLY A 36 2.79 -23.13 -7.70
C GLY A 36 3.44 -23.35 -9.06
N THR A 37 3.53 -22.32 -9.90
CA THR A 37 4.09 -22.37 -11.25
C THR A 37 5.51 -21.79 -11.33
N ALA A 38 6.01 -21.18 -10.25
CA ALA A 38 7.36 -20.62 -10.21
C ALA A 38 8.43 -21.71 -10.35
N THR A 39 9.37 -21.47 -11.24
CA THR A 39 10.61 -22.24 -11.36
C THR A 39 11.71 -21.63 -10.48
N PRO A 40 12.76 -22.40 -10.14
CA PRO A 40 13.95 -21.84 -9.49
C PRO A 40 14.59 -20.69 -10.29
N GLU A 41 14.52 -20.75 -11.61
CA GLU A 41 15.05 -19.73 -12.53
C GLU A 41 14.25 -18.42 -12.44
N ASP A 42 12.92 -18.48 -12.27
CA ASP A 42 12.08 -17.29 -12.07
C ASP A 42 12.48 -16.56 -10.77
N VAL A 43 12.73 -17.33 -9.71
CA VAL A 43 13.15 -16.80 -8.41
C VAL A 43 14.55 -16.20 -8.52
N GLU A 44 15.51 -16.97 -9.02
CA GLU A 44 16.89 -16.52 -9.19
C GLU A 44 16.98 -15.27 -10.09
N GLY A 45 16.22 -15.25 -11.18
CA GLY A 45 16.15 -14.12 -12.10
C GLY A 45 15.62 -12.84 -11.43
N ALA A 46 14.53 -12.93 -10.67
CA ALA A 46 14.00 -11.78 -9.93
C ALA A 46 15.00 -11.27 -8.89
N PHE A 47 15.61 -12.19 -8.12
CA PHE A 47 16.64 -11.85 -7.13
C PHE A 47 17.88 -11.21 -7.77
N ALA A 48 18.38 -11.76 -8.89
CA ALA A 48 19.53 -11.22 -9.60
C ALA A 48 19.27 -9.79 -10.09
N ARG A 49 18.07 -9.52 -10.63
CA ARG A 49 17.67 -8.16 -11.05
C ARG A 49 17.63 -7.19 -9.88
N PHE A 50 17.07 -7.59 -8.74
CA PHE A 50 17.09 -6.78 -7.52
C PHE A 50 18.50 -6.52 -7.00
N MET A 51 19.38 -7.54 -6.98
CA MET A 51 20.77 -7.38 -6.56
C MET A 51 21.58 -6.51 -7.52
N SER A 52 21.20 -6.46 -8.80
CA SER A 52 21.77 -5.57 -9.81
C SER A 52 21.19 -4.16 -9.82
N LEU A 53 20.21 -3.86 -8.95
CA LEU A 53 19.58 -2.56 -8.88
C LEU A 53 20.57 -1.52 -8.37
N ASP A 54 21.24 -0.84 -9.29
CA ASP A 54 22.19 0.24 -8.99
C ASP A 54 21.45 1.55 -8.70
N VAL A 55 20.79 1.57 -7.53
CA VAL A 55 20.14 2.74 -6.94
C VAL A 55 20.49 2.77 -5.45
N ASP A 56 20.93 3.93 -4.96
CA ASP A 56 21.25 4.09 -3.53
C ASP A 56 20.06 3.67 -2.65
N PRO A 57 20.24 2.73 -1.70
CA PRO A 57 19.14 2.19 -0.91
C PRO A 57 18.43 3.23 -0.03
N GLN A 58 19.17 4.23 0.48
CA GLN A 58 18.59 5.28 1.32
C GLN A 58 17.77 6.26 0.48
N LYS A 59 18.29 6.66 -0.68
CA LYS A 59 17.59 7.44 -1.70
C LYS A 59 16.32 6.74 -2.14
N ARG A 60 16.40 5.46 -2.53
CA ARG A 60 15.23 4.65 -2.90
C ARG A 60 14.22 4.63 -1.76
N ARG A 61 14.65 4.38 -0.52
CA ARG A 61 13.73 4.32 0.62
C ARG A 61 12.96 5.62 0.84
N ASN A 62 13.66 6.75 0.73
CA ASN A 62 13.10 8.05 1.08
C ASN A 62 12.42 8.77 -0.09
N ALA A 63 12.63 8.35 -1.34
CA ALA A 63 11.95 8.96 -2.48
C ALA A 63 10.46 8.62 -2.54
N LEU A 64 9.66 9.50 -3.18
CA LEU A 64 8.23 9.28 -3.36
C LEU A 64 7.95 8.21 -4.43
N HIS A 65 7.31 7.11 -4.01
CA HIS A 65 6.85 6.04 -4.90
C HIS A 65 5.35 6.15 -5.12
N ILE A 66 4.97 7.10 -5.98
CA ILE A 66 3.58 7.23 -6.43
C ILE A 66 3.26 6.03 -7.33
N PRO A 67 2.22 5.23 -7.03
CA PRO A 67 1.84 4.10 -7.87
C PRO A 67 1.51 4.53 -9.31
N ALA A 68 1.95 3.75 -10.29
CA ALA A 68 1.72 4.08 -11.71
C ALA A 68 0.24 4.03 -12.12
N ASP A 69 -0.56 3.24 -11.40
CA ASP A 69 -2.01 3.10 -11.53
C ASP A 69 -2.81 4.09 -10.67
N ALA A 70 -2.15 5.06 -10.01
CA ALA A 70 -2.81 6.09 -9.20
C ALA A 70 -3.80 6.95 -10.01
N GLY A 71 -3.56 7.15 -11.31
CA GLY A 71 -4.45 7.93 -12.17
C GLY A 71 -4.84 9.29 -11.55
N PRO A 72 -6.14 9.62 -11.40
CA PRO A 72 -6.58 10.89 -10.83
C PRO A 72 -6.23 11.05 -9.33
N HIS A 73 -5.83 9.97 -8.65
CA HIS A 73 -5.47 9.97 -7.24
C HIS A 73 -4.00 10.32 -6.98
N ALA A 74 -3.16 10.45 -8.02
CA ALA A 74 -1.72 10.63 -7.90
C ALA A 74 -1.33 11.80 -6.98
N GLY A 75 -1.94 12.98 -7.14
CA GLY A 75 -1.61 14.15 -6.31
C GLY A 75 -2.03 14.00 -4.83
N ALA A 76 -3.15 13.33 -4.58
CA ALA A 76 -3.59 13.05 -3.22
C ALA A 76 -2.69 11.98 -2.56
N ILE A 77 -2.29 10.94 -3.30
CA ILE A 77 -1.33 9.95 -2.82
C ILE A 77 0.03 10.59 -2.54
N GLU A 78 0.52 11.49 -3.42
CA GLU A 78 1.76 12.22 -3.18
C GLU A 78 1.71 13.00 -1.85
N THR A 79 0.59 13.69 -1.59
CA THR A 79 0.38 14.41 -0.32
C THR A 79 0.51 13.47 0.89
N ILE A 80 -0.10 12.28 0.81
CA ILE A 80 -0.01 11.26 1.86
C ILE A 80 1.44 10.76 2.03
N LEU A 81 2.13 10.47 0.93
CA LEU A 81 3.50 9.97 0.95
C LEU A 81 4.48 10.96 1.59
N ARG A 82 4.24 12.27 1.43
CA ARG A 82 5.04 13.33 2.10
C ARG A 82 4.88 13.33 3.62
N ARG A 83 3.78 12.77 4.16
CA ARG A 83 3.59 12.57 5.61
C ARG A 83 4.41 11.41 6.17
N ILE A 84 4.99 10.58 5.32
CA ILE A 84 5.82 9.45 5.75
C ILE A 84 7.22 9.97 6.11
N PRO A 85 7.72 9.76 7.35
CA PRO A 85 9.04 10.21 7.74
C PRO A 85 10.17 9.45 7.02
N ASP A 86 11.36 10.03 7.03
CA ASP A 86 12.56 9.36 6.53
C ASP A 86 12.79 8.01 7.23
N GLY A 87 13.26 7.03 6.46
CA GLY A 87 13.54 5.69 6.97
C GLY A 87 12.34 4.74 7.01
N TRP A 88 11.10 5.23 6.86
CA TRP A 88 9.90 4.37 6.86
C TRP A 88 9.57 3.77 5.50
N GLY A 89 10.00 4.42 4.42
CA GLY A 89 9.66 4.02 3.06
C GLY A 89 8.44 4.76 2.52
N ARG A 90 8.60 5.69 1.58
CA ARG A 90 7.50 6.50 1.06
C ARG A 90 6.74 5.78 -0.08
N TRP A 91 6.06 4.70 0.26
CA TRP A 91 5.18 3.93 -0.62
C TRP A 91 3.90 3.47 0.11
N ILE A 92 2.90 3.08 -0.67
CA ILE A 92 1.69 2.37 -0.19
C ILE A 92 1.65 0.97 -0.81
N SER A 93 1.13 -0.02 -0.07
CA SER A 93 1.06 -1.41 -0.51
C SER A 93 -0.39 -1.89 -0.57
N VAL A 94 -1.16 -1.27 -1.45
CA VAL A 94 -2.58 -1.55 -1.76
C VAL A 94 -2.84 -1.29 -3.25
N ASP A 95 -3.85 -1.94 -3.82
CA ASP A 95 -4.25 -1.73 -5.22
C ASP A 95 -5.23 -0.54 -5.39
N ALA A 96 -5.42 -0.11 -6.65
CA ALA A 96 -6.16 1.11 -7.01
C ALA A 96 -7.60 1.21 -6.50
N GLY A 97 -8.28 0.09 -6.27
CA GLY A 97 -9.64 0.06 -5.72
C GLY A 97 -9.76 0.62 -4.31
N TRP A 98 -8.66 0.68 -3.54
CA TRP A 98 -8.65 1.27 -2.20
C TRP A 98 -8.10 2.70 -2.15
N TYR A 99 -7.61 3.28 -3.24
CA TYR A 99 -7.10 4.66 -3.24
C TYR A 99 -8.14 5.69 -2.74
N PRO A 100 -9.41 5.65 -3.15
CA PRO A 100 -10.41 6.55 -2.60
C PRO A 100 -10.58 6.43 -1.07
N LEU A 101 -10.52 5.20 -0.55
CA LEU A 101 -10.63 4.93 0.89
C LEU A 101 -9.40 5.45 1.66
N VAL A 102 -8.20 5.23 1.12
CA VAL A 102 -6.95 5.74 1.67
C VAL A 102 -6.95 7.27 1.74
N ILE A 103 -7.41 7.94 0.68
CA ILE A 103 -7.51 9.41 0.62
C ILE A 103 -8.54 9.95 1.61
N ALA A 104 -9.73 9.33 1.67
CA ALA A 104 -10.74 9.74 2.64
C ALA A 104 -10.27 9.55 4.09
N THR A 105 -9.47 8.51 4.35
CA THR A 105 -8.85 8.26 5.66
C THR A 105 -7.85 9.37 6.00
N ASP A 106 -6.96 9.73 5.07
CA ASP A 106 -6.00 10.83 5.26
C ASP A 106 -6.70 12.16 5.54
N GLN A 107 -7.72 12.51 4.75
CA GLN A 107 -8.45 13.76 4.92
C GLN A 107 -9.11 13.87 6.30
N ARG A 108 -9.69 12.76 6.80
CA ARG A 108 -10.30 12.71 8.13
C ARG A 108 -9.25 12.84 9.23
N LEU A 109 -8.11 12.16 9.11
CA LEU A 109 -7.01 12.26 10.08
C LEU A 109 -6.41 13.67 10.08
N ALA A 110 -6.12 14.23 8.91
CA ALA A 110 -5.56 15.58 8.76
C ALA A 110 -6.49 16.69 9.29
N ALA A 111 -7.81 16.45 9.30
CA ALA A 111 -8.77 17.38 9.89
C ALA A 111 -8.72 17.40 11.42
N LEU A 112 -8.29 16.32 12.07
CA LEU A 112 -8.09 16.24 13.52
C LEU A 112 -6.69 16.70 13.92
N ASP A 113 -5.68 16.30 13.16
CA ASP A 113 -4.28 16.65 13.38
C ASP A 113 -3.60 16.88 12.04
N ALA A 114 -3.42 18.14 11.62
CA ALA A 114 -2.88 18.46 10.30
C ALA A 114 -1.43 17.96 10.09
N ALA A 115 -0.67 17.76 11.16
CA ALA A 115 0.75 17.41 11.14
C ALA A 115 1.01 15.94 11.53
N TYR A 116 -0.02 15.11 11.60
CA TYR A 116 0.15 13.68 11.86
C TYR A 116 1.04 13.03 10.79
N ARG A 117 1.75 11.99 11.22
CA ARG A 117 2.69 11.22 10.39
C ARG A 117 2.06 9.91 9.96
N VAL A 118 2.38 9.47 8.75
CA VAL A 118 2.02 8.15 8.25
C VAL A 118 3.21 7.22 8.43
N HIS A 119 2.99 6.03 8.99
CA HIS A 119 4.04 5.02 9.12
C HIS A 119 3.97 4.01 7.98
N GLN A 120 2.80 3.40 7.76
CA GLN A 120 2.58 2.41 6.71
C GLN A 120 1.11 2.36 6.29
N ILE A 121 0.88 2.19 4.99
CA ILE A 121 -0.45 1.90 4.44
C ILE A 121 -0.34 0.61 3.64
N LYS A 122 -1.02 -0.44 4.10
CA LYS A 122 -0.89 -1.78 3.50
C LYS A 122 -2.14 -2.63 3.68
N GLU A 123 -2.29 -3.62 2.81
CA GLU A 123 -3.19 -4.74 3.04
C GLU A 123 -2.64 -5.65 4.14
N LYS A 124 -3.53 -6.11 5.03
CA LYS A 124 -3.27 -7.21 5.96
C LYS A 124 -4.55 -8.03 6.22
N PHE A 125 -4.47 -9.33 5.94
CA PHE A 125 -5.57 -10.30 6.12
C PHE A 125 -6.88 -9.92 5.41
N GLY A 126 -6.77 -9.36 4.21
CA GLY A 126 -7.88 -8.93 3.37
C GLY A 126 -8.44 -7.55 3.73
N THR A 127 -7.75 -6.78 4.57
CA THR A 127 -8.24 -5.47 5.02
C THR A 127 -7.13 -4.44 5.05
N LEU A 128 -7.50 -3.17 4.94
CA LEU A 128 -6.59 -2.02 5.02
C LEU A 128 -6.04 -1.89 6.45
N ARG A 129 -4.74 -1.63 6.55
CA ARG A 129 -4.08 -1.11 7.75
C ARG A 129 -3.48 0.25 7.41
N TYR A 130 -3.92 1.25 8.16
CA TYR A 130 -3.43 2.62 8.06
C TYR A 130 -2.72 2.95 9.38
N TYR A 131 -1.40 2.77 9.43
CA TYR A 131 -0.61 3.06 10.61
C TYR A 131 -0.18 4.52 10.59
N TYR A 132 -0.46 5.23 11.67
CA TYR A 132 -0.16 6.64 11.83
C TYR A 132 0.54 6.90 13.17
N TRP A 133 1.04 8.12 13.33
CA TRP A 133 1.50 8.65 14.60
C TRP A 133 1.06 10.11 14.73
N PRO A 134 0.47 10.53 15.87
CA PRO A 134 0.10 11.92 16.10
C PRO A 134 1.30 12.87 15.99
N SER A 135 1.04 14.16 15.77
CA SER A 135 2.10 15.18 15.69
C SER A 135 2.80 15.41 17.03
N SER A 136 2.13 15.14 18.14
CA SER A 136 2.62 15.27 19.51
C SER A 136 2.62 13.94 20.26
N ASP A 137 3.62 13.70 21.10
CA ASP A 137 3.66 12.55 22.01
C ASP A 137 2.76 12.75 23.26
N ASP A 138 2.32 13.98 23.52
CA ASP A 138 1.36 14.34 24.59
C ASP A 138 -0.01 14.67 23.96
N VAL A 139 -0.56 13.69 23.24
CA VAL A 139 -1.89 13.79 22.62
C VAL A 139 -2.96 13.44 23.65
N SER A 140 -4.11 14.15 23.63
CA SER A 140 -5.20 13.79 24.53
C SER A 140 -5.78 12.42 24.15
N PRO A 141 -6.24 11.62 25.14
CA PRO A 141 -6.88 10.33 24.86
C PRO A 141 -8.06 10.44 23.90
N GLU A 142 -8.85 11.50 23.99
CA GLU A 142 -10.03 11.71 23.14
C GLU A 142 -9.66 11.94 21.67
N LEU A 143 -8.55 12.64 21.42
CA LEU A 143 -8.04 12.82 20.06
C LEU A 143 -7.48 11.50 19.50
N LEU A 144 -6.74 10.74 20.31
CA LEU A 144 -6.22 9.43 19.89
C LEU A 144 -7.37 8.47 19.56
N ASP A 145 -8.39 8.37 20.43
CA ASP A 145 -9.58 7.55 20.22
C ASP A 145 -10.31 7.95 18.93
N ALA A 146 -10.43 9.26 18.65
CA ALA A 146 -11.06 9.75 17.42
C ALA A 146 -10.25 9.39 16.17
N MET A 147 -8.92 9.45 16.22
CA MET A 147 -8.05 9.06 15.12
C MET A 147 -8.06 7.54 14.89
N ASP A 148 -8.02 6.75 15.97
CA ASP A 148 -8.12 5.29 15.91
C ASP A 148 -9.46 4.86 15.30
N ALA A 149 -10.57 5.48 15.71
CA ALA A 149 -11.89 5.23 15.14
C ALA A 149 -11.94 5.45 13.61
N ILE A 150 -11.21 6.44 13.08
CA ILE A 150 -11.09 6.68 11.63
C ILE A 150 -10.37 5.52 10.93
N THR A 151 -9.26 5.04 11.50
CA THR A 151 -8.52 3.92 10.89
C THR A 151 -9.26 2.59 11.00
N ASP A 152 -10.01 2.39 12.08
CA ASP A 152 -10.91 1.27 12.30
C ASP A 152 -12.09 1.26 11.32
N ASP A 153 -12.68 2.43 11.06
CA ASP A 153 -13.70 2.60 10.00
C ASP A 153 -13.13 2.19 8.64
N ALA A 154 -11.92 2.65 8.32
CA ALA A 154 -11.26 2.33 7.06
C ALA A 154 -10.97 0.83 6.94
N GLN A 155 -10.51 0.19 8.01
CA GLN A 155 -10.35 -1.25 8.08
C GLN A 155 -11.68 -1.98 7.82
N ARG A 156 -12.78 -1.58 8.47
CA ARG A 156 -14.11 -2.18 8.26
C ARG A 156 -14.62 -1.98 6.84
N ALA A 157 -14.50 -0.77 6.28
CA ALA A 157 -14.93 -0.45 4.93
C ALA A 157 -14.16 -1.28 3.88
N SER A 158 -12.84 -1.42 4.06
CA SER A 158 -12.00 -2.19 3.14
C SER A 158 -12.40 -3.67 3.05
N ALA A 159 -13.00 -4.23 4.11
CA ALA A 159 -13.41 -5.64 4.17
C ALA A 159 -14.55 -6.01 3.21
N VAL A 160 -15.20 -5.01 2.59
CA VAL A 160 -16.30 -5.18 1.64
C VAL A 160 -16.06 -4.48 0.29
N ILE A 161 -14.87 -3.90 0.10
CA ILE A 161 -14.48 -3.19 -1.13
C ILE A 161 -13.39 -3.99 -1.80
N CYS A 162 -13.58 -4.34 -3.08
CA CYS A 162 -12.54 -4.99 -3.87
C CYS A 162 -11.30 -4.11 -3.94
N GLU A 163 -10.17 -4.60 -3.41
CA GLU A 163 -8.91 -3.85 -3.38
C GLU A 163 -8.44 -3.44 -4.77
N ARG A 164 -8.67 -4.27 -5.80
CA ARG A 164 -8.22 -4.00 -7.17
C ARG A 164 -9.03 -2.96 -7.95
N CYS A 165 -10.35 -2.92 -7.78
CA CYS A 165 -11.22 -2.10 -8.64
C CYS A 165 -12.29 -1.27 -7.90
N GLY A 166 -12.40 -1.39 -6.59
CA GLY A 166 -13.27 -0.56 -5.75
C GLY A 166 -14.75 -0.95 -5.75
N VAL A 167 -15.18 -1.90 -6.59
CA VAL A 167 -16.55 -2.44 -6.55
C VAL A 167 -16.74 -3.33 -5.31
N PRO A 168 -17.99 -3.68 -4.92
CA PRO A 168 -18.22 -4.57 -3.79
C PRO A 168 -17.44 -5.89 -3.92
N GLY A 169 -16.76 -6.27 -2.84
CA GLY A 169 -15.93 -7.47 -2.74
C GLY A 169 -16.23 -8.26 -1.47
N VAL A 170 -15.69 -9.46 -1.39
CA VAL A 170 -15.72 -10.30 -0.18
C VAL A 170 -14.34 -10.83 0.09
N LEU A 171 -14.11 -11.38 1.29
CA LEU A 171 -12.85 -12.03 1.61
C LEU A 171 -12.62 -13.24 0.69
N GLN A 172 -11.58 -13.15 -0.13
CA GLN A 172 -11.11 -14.23 -0.97
C GLN A 172 -9.75 -14.71 -0.46
N ARG A 173 -9.46 -16.00 -0.64
CA ARG A 173 -8.22 -16.63 -0.19
C ARG A 173 -7.58 -17.46 -1.29
N THR A 174 -6.25 -17.48 -1.25
CA THR A 174 -5.44 -18.56 -1.82
C THR A 174 -4.95 -19.45 -0.67
N ARG A 175 -4.04 -20.39 -0.95
CA ARG A 175 -3.39 -21.19 0.10
C ARG A 175 -2.67 -20.35 1.16
N TYR A 176 -2.15 -19.18 0.78
CA TYR A 176 -1.24 -18.40 1.63
C TYR A 176 -1.71 -16.96 1.90
N TRP A 177 -2.61 -16.44 1.08
CA TRP A 177 -2.98 -15.02 1.09
C TRP A 177 -4.48 -14.82 1.21
N ALA A 178 -4.87 -13.67 1.75
CA ALA A 178 -6.25 -13.23 1.82
C ALA A 178 -6.35 -11.81 1.31
N LYS A 179 -7.27 -11.55 0.37
CA LYS A 179 -7.56 -10.21 -0.16
C LYS A 179 -9.07 -10.04 -0.24
N THR A 180 -9.59 -8.84 0.02
CA THR A 180 -11.00 -8.56 -0.29
C THR A 180 -11.09 -8.21 -1.77
N LEU A 181 -11.73 -9.07 -2.56
CA LEU A 181 -11.84 -8.92 -4.01
C LEU A 181 -13.26 -9.26 -4.49
N CYS A 182 -13.68 -8.65 -5.60
CA CYS A 182 -14.83 -9.10 -6.36
C CYS A 182 -14.46 -10.34 -7.19
N HIS A 183 -15.46 -11.11 -7.60
CA HIS A 183 -15.24 -12.36 -8.35
C HIS A 183 -14.40 -12.15 -9.63
N SER A 184 -14.69 -11.12 -10.42
CA SER A 184 -13.96 -10.83 -11.66
C SER A 184 -12.49 -10.47 -11.46
N CYS A 185 -12.14 -9.90 -10.30
CA CYS A 185 -10.75 -9.61 -9.95
C CYS A 185 -10.05 -10.79 -9.26
N ALA A 186 -10.81 -11.66 -8.60
CA ALA A 186 -10.32 -12.81 -7.85
C ALA A 186 -10.01 -14.01 -8.75
N ASP A 187 -10.93 -14.35 -9.65
CA ASP A 187 -10.87 -15.57 -10.47
C ASP A 187 -9.60 -15.67 -11.33
N PRO A 188 -9.17 -14.63 -12.07
CA PRO A 188 -7.93 -14.69 -12.85
C PRO A 188 -6.66 -14.81 -11.99
N LEU A 189 -6.76 -14.51 -10.69
CA LEU A 189 -5.64 -14.57 -9.74
C LEU A 189 -5.68 -15.84 -8.87
N GLY A 190 -6.60 -16.77 -9.12
CA GLY A 190 -6.72 -18.02 -8.36
C GLY A 190 -7.24 -17.84 -6.93
N TYR A 191 -7.91 -16.72 -6.66
CA TYR A 191 -8.54 -16.46 -5.36
C TYR A 191 -9.95 -17.06 -5.34
N ALA A 192 -10.29 -17.77 -4.26
CA ALA A 192 -11.63 -18.33 -4.04
C ALA A 192 -12.25 -17.79 -2.75
N PRO A 193 -13.59 -17.75 -2.63
CA PRO A 193 -14.23 -17.19 -1.44
C PRO A 193 -13.77 -17.95 -0.19
N ALA A 194 -13.41 -17.22 0.87
CA ALA A 194 -13.11 -17.85 2.14
C ALA A 194 -14.37 -18.57 2.66
N PRO A 195 -14.29 -19.84 3.09
CA PRO A 195 -15.42 -20.47 3.76
C PRO A 195 -15.78 -19.66 5.02
N PRO A 196 -17.06 -19.61 5.40
CA PRO A 196 -17.46 -18.94 6.63
C PRO A 196 -16.72 -19.53 7.84
N PRO A 197 -16.52 -18.74 8.91
CA PRO A 197 -15.73 -19.14 10.09
C PRO A 197 -16.18 -20.46 10.74
N ASP A 198 -17.44 -20.86 10.53
CA ASP A 198 -18.09 -21.99 11.21
C ASP A 198 -17.88 -23.36 10.53
N LEU A 199 -16.94 -23.48 9.59
CA LEU A 199 -16.70 -24.72 8.81
C LEU A 199 -15.28 -25.30 8.94
N VAL A 200 -14.54 -25.00 10.02
CA VAL A 200 -13.20 -25.58 10.31
C VAL A 200 -13.18 -26.25 11.68
#